data_AF-A0A3D5GFX5-F1
#
_entry.id   AF-A0A3D5GFX5-F1
#
_cell.length_a   1.000
_cell.length_b   1.000
_cell.length_c   1.000
_cell.angle_alpha   90.00
_cell.angle_beta   90.00
_cell.angle_gamma   90.00
#
_symmetry.space_group_name_H-M   'P 1'
#
loop_
_entity.id
_entity.type
_entity.pdbx_description
1 polymer ?
#
loop_
_entity_poly.entity_id
_entity_poly.type
_entity_poly.pdbx_seq_one_letter_code
_entity_poly.pdbx_strand_id
1 'polypeptide(L)'
;EWSDWAESLTDPDWVMPSRCPGWTVQDNLAHIIGTERMLQGEPAPDVEHPTEHLKNPIAAENEKRIQALRSLSGSEVLDLFRTVSAERLGQLHAMSEEEILKVGWSPVGEVPYLRFMHVRVYDSWLHLEDCRAPLGHEPSIGGVPARMAVDEVTTAAGFVIGKKAGAPEGSRVEVTLTGPVSEVVRVVVEDRARVVDEFDGEPTVTLAMSSHDWLALTGGRIDPKPLVDDGRVALGGDLELAEHMANNLAFTI
;
A
#
# COMPACT_ATOMS: atom_id res chain seq x y z
N GLU A 1 -8.36 -14.47 0.01
CA GLU A 1 -8.75 -13.25 -0.74
C GLU A 1 -8.09 -13.17 -2.11
N TRP A 2 -6.77 -12.98 -2.22
CA TRP A 2 -6.08 -12.96 -3.54
C TRP A 2 -6.42 -14.16 -4.42
N SER A 3 -6.26 -15.39 -3.89
CA SER A 3 -6.56 -16.61 -4.64
C SER A 3 -8.02 -16.67 -5.07
N ASP A 4 -8.95 -16.44 -4.14
CA ASP A 4 -10.39 -16.53 -4.39
C ASP A 4 -10.86 -15.49 -5.42
N TRP A 5 -10.30 -14.28 -5.38
CA TRP A 5 -10.59 -13.22 -6.35
C TRP A 5 -10.01 -13.52 -7.73
N ALA A 6 -8.78 -14.05 -7.77
CA ALA A 6 -8.09 -14.37 -9.01
C ALA A 6 -8.71 -15.56 -9.76
N GLU A 7 -9.42 -16.46 -9.07
CA GLU A 7 -10.10 -17.62 -9.66
C GLU A 7 -11.13 -17.26 -10.72
N SER A 8 -11.78 -16.10 -10.59
CA SER A 8 -12.80 -15.66 -11.54
C SER A 8 -12.24 -14.88 -12.74
N LEU A 9 -10.93 -14.63 -12.78
CA LEU A 9 -10.31 -13.83 -13.83
C LEU A 9 -10.20 -14.59 -15.15
N THR A 10 -10.46 -13.89 -16.24
CA THR A 10 -10.27 -14.36 -17.61
C THR A 10 -8.89 -13.97 -18.14
N ASP A 11 -8.43 -14.58 -19.24
CA ASP A 11 -7.13 -14.25 -19.84
C ASP A 11 -6.97 -12.74 -20.17
N PRO A 12 -8.00 -12.02 -20.69
CA PRO A 12 -7.93 -10.57 -20.85
C PRO A 12 -7.75 -9.79 -19.53
N ASP A 13 -8.31 -10.27 -18.42
CA ASP A 13 -8.21 -9.57 -17.13
C ASP A 13 -6.78 -9.58 -16.60
N TRP A 14 -6.06 -10.70 -16.80
CA TRP A 14 -4.68 -10.86 -16.34
C TRP A 14 -3.71 -9.86 -16.99
N VAL A 15 -3.94 -9.50 -18.24
CA VAL A 15 -3.09 -8.56 -18.99
C VAL A 15 -3.56 -7.10 -18.88
N MET A 16 -4.63 -6.83 -18.13
CA MET A 16 -5.11 -5.47 -17.89
C MET A 16 -4.08 -4.68 -17.07
N PRO A 17 -3.68 -3.47 -17.49
CA PRO A 17 -2.94 -2.55 -16.63
C PRO A 17 -3.59 -2.33 -15.25
N SER A 18 -2.80 -2.49 -14.20
CA SER A 18 -3.17 -2.13 -12.83
C SER A 18 -3.01 -0.63 -12.57
N ARG A 19 -3.34 -0.17 -11.35
CA ARG A 19 -2.98 1.18 -10.90
C ARG A 19 -1.47 1.38 -10.68
N CYS A 20 -0.68 0.31 -10.59
CA CYS A 20 0.78 0.41 -10.54
C CYS A 20 1.34 0.70 -11.95
N PRO A 21 2.06 1.81 -12.17
CA PRO A 21 2.57 2.17 -13.49
C PRO A 21 3.47 1.08 -14.08
N GLY A 22 3.12 0.61 -15.28
CA GLY A 22 3.88 -0.42 -16.01
C GLY A 22 3.57 -1.86 -15.58
N TRP A 23 2.66 -2.07 -14.62
CA TRP A 23 2.29 -3.40 -14.13
C TRP A 23 0.88 -3.77 -14.56
N THR A 24 0.72 -5.00 -15.06
CA THR A 24 -0.56 -5.67 -15.27
C THR A 24 -1.10 -6.29 -13.97
N VAL A 25 -2.32 -6.83 -14.00
CA VAL A 25 -2.87 -7.64 -12.90
C VAL A 25 -1.96 -8.84 -12.60
N GLN A 26 -1.46 -9.51 -13.64
CA GLN A 26 -0.50 -10.61 -13.49
C GLN A 26 0.80 -10.15 -12.82
N ASP A 27 1.33 -8.98 -13.20
CA ASP A 27 2.57 -8.44 -12.62
C ASP A 27 2.42 -8.14 -11.11
N ASN A 28 1.25 -7.68 -10.66
CA ASN A 28 1.02 -7.47 -9.23
C ASN A 28 1.03 -8.80 -8.45
N LEU A 29 0.39 -9.85 -8.97
CA LEU A 29 0.43 -11.16 -8.32
C LEU A 29 1.86 -11.76 -8.35
N ALA A 30 2.58 -11.56 -9.46
CA ALA A 30 3.98 -11.93 -9.59
C ALA A 30 4.89 -11.20 -8.59
N HIS A 31 4.63 -9.93 -8.30
CA HIS A 31 5.33 -9.16 -7.25
C HIS A 31 5.13 -9.79 -5.86
N ILE A 32 3.90 -10.19 -5.53
CA ILE A 32 3.62 -10.87 -4.25
C ILE A 32 4.40 -12.19 -4.17
N ILE A 33 4.37 -13.01 -5.22
CA ILE A 33 5.16 -14.26 -5.30
C ILE A 33 6.66 -13.97 -5.14
N GLY A 34 7.17 -12.96 -5.85
CA GLY A 34 8.57 -12.57 -5.81
C GLY A 34 9.03 -12.17 -4.41
N THR A 35 8.22 -11.41 -3.70
CA THR A 35 8.51 -11.00 -2.32
C THR A 35 8.49 -12.20 -1.36
N GLU A 36 7.52 -13.11 -1.53
CA GLU A 36 7.47 -14.32 -0.72
C GLU A 36 8.69 -15.24 -0.96
N ARG A 37 9.12 -15.42 -2.22
CA ARG A 37 10.36 -16.15 -2.53
C ARG A 37 11.61 -15.49 -1.94
N MET A 38 11.68 -14.17 -1.97
CA MET A 38 12.75 -13.42 -1.29
C MET A 38 12.76 -13.73 0.22
N LEU A 39 11.58 -13.79 0.87
CA LEU A 39 11.45 -14.14 2.28
C LEU A 39 11.80 -15.61 2.57
N GLN A 40 11.71 -16.50 1.57
CA GLN A 40 12.25 -17.87 1.64
C GLN A 40 13.78 -17.92 1.47
N GLY A 41 14.42 -16.78 1.19
CA GLY A 41 15.86 -16.68 0.95
C GLY A 41 16.27 -16.96 -0.49
N GLU A 42 15.33 -16.99 -1.45
CA GLU A 42 15.68 -17.18 -2.85
C GLU A 42 16.40 -15.96 -3.43
N PRO A 43 17.53 -16.15 -4.13
CA PRO A 43 18.20 -15.06 -4.80
C PRO A 43 17.30 -14.44 -5.87
N ALA A 44 17.53 -13.16 -6.19
CA ALA A 44 16.85 -12.55 -7.31
C ALA A 44 17.29 -13.21 -8.63
N PRO A 45 16.37 -13.37 -9.60
CA PRO A 45 16.71 -13.93 -10.90
C PRO A 45 17.63 -12.97 -11.68
N ASP A 46 18.54 -13.53 -12.46
CA ASP A 46 19.43 -12.78 -13.34
C ASP A 46 18.77 -12.63 -14.72
N VAL A 47 17.95 -11.59 -14.88
CA VAL A 47 17.17 -11.31 -16.09
C VAL A 47 17.25 -9.82 -16.48
N GLU A 48 17.26 -9.56 -17.79
CA GLU A 48 17.06 -8.21 -18.31
C GLU A 48 15.65 -7.74 -17.98
N HIS A 49 15.50 -6.49 -17.52
CA HIS A 49 14.22 -5.94 -17.07
C HIS A 49 14.10 -4.45 -17.44
N PRO A 50 12.87 -3.90 -17.54
CA PRO A 50 12.68 -2.50 -17.87
C PRO A 50 13.17 -1.60 -16.74
N THR A 51 13.84 -0.49 -17.09
CA THR A 51 14.41 0.45 -16.10
C THR A 51 13.78 1.84 -16.14
N GLU A 52 12.94 2.14 -17.13
CA GLU A 52 12.47 3.50 -17.42
C GLU A 52 11.61 4.11 -16.30
N HIS A 53 10.84 3.28 -15.58
CA HIS A 53 9.97 3.71 -14.47
C HIS A 53 10.61 3.56 -13.08
N LEU A 54 11.83 3.04 -12.99
CA LEU A 54 12.46 2.71 -11.71
C LEU A 54 13.03 3.93 -11.02
N LYS A 55 12.61 4.11 -9.75
CA LYS A 55 13.04 5.24 -8.91
C LYS A 55 14.01 4.86 -7.80
N ASN A 56 14.22 3.56 -7.56
CA ASN A 56 15.07 3.07 -6.47
C ASN A 56 15.55 1.61 -6.69
N PRO A 57 16.56 1.12 -5.94
CA PRO A 57 17.07 -0.25 -6.08
C PRO A 57 16.07 -1.37 -5.74
N ILE A 58 15.14 -1.15 -4.79
CA ILE A 58 14.12 -2.13 -4.43
C ILE A 58 13.17 -2.37 -5.63
N ALA A 59 12.83 -1.30 -6.35
CA ALA A 59 12.02 -1.41 -7.56
C ALA A 59 12.70 -2.26 -8.64
N ALA A 60 14.02 -2.18 -8.80
CA ALA A 60 14.77 -3.01 -9.75
C ALA A 60 14.73 -4.50 -9.36
N GLU A 61 14.85 -4.81 -8.07
CA GLU A 61 14.74 -6.19 -7.58
C GLU A 61 13.33 -6.76 -7.77
N ASN A 62 12.29 -5.94 -7.58
CA ASN A 62 10.91 -6.32 -7.86
C ASN A 62 10.72 -6.61 -9.36
N GLU A 63 11.19 -5.73 -10.25
CA GLU A 63 11.08 -5.92 -11.71
C GLU A 63 11.73 -7.21 -12.18
N LYS A 64 12.93 -7.56 -11.69
CA LYS A 64 13.58 -8.83 -12.05
C LYS A 64 12.68 -10.04 -11.75
N ARG A 65 12.08 -10.04 -10.56
CA ARG A 65 11.21 -11.14 -10.11
C ARG A 65 9.91 -11.20 -10.91
N ILE A 66 9.31 -10.05 -11.20
CA ILE A 66 8.11 -9.95 -12.04
C ILE A 66 8.42 -10.43 -13.46
N GLN A 67 9.49 -9.91 -14.06
CA GLN A 67 9.92 -10.25 -15.41
C GLN A 67 10.15 -11.75 -15.59
N ALA A 68 10.71 -12.42 -14.57
CA ALA A 68 10.91 -13.87 -14.59
C ALA A 68 9.60 -14.69 -14.64
N LEU A 69 8.45 -14.08 -14.34
CA LEU A 69 7.13 -14.72 -14.33
C LEU A 69 6.22 -14.26 -15.49
N ARG A 70 6.63 -13.28 -16.30
CA ARG A 70 5.81 -12.72 -17.40
C ARG A 70 5.54 -13.70 -18.55
N SER A 71 6.36 -14.74 -18.70
CA SER A 71 6.12 -15.76 -19.74
C SER A 71 5.05 -16.77 -19.35
N LEU A 72 4.63 -16.80 -18.09
CA LEU A 72 3.56 -17.67 -17.61
C LEU A 72 2.20 -17.08 -17.97
N SER A 73 1.19 -17.93 -18.11
CA SER A 73 -0.22 -17.52 -18.13
C SER A 73 -0.69 -17.10 -16.73
N GLY A 74 -1.78 -16.32 -16.67
CA GLY A 74 -2.37 -15.89 -15.41
C GLY A 74 -2.75 -17.03 -14.47
N SER A 75 -3.27 -18.14 -15.03
CA SER A 75 -3.60 -19.35 -14.26
C SER A 75 -2.35 -20.04 -13.69
N GLU A 76 -1.26 -20.12 -14.46
CA GLU A 76 0.03 -20.63 -13.96
C GLU A 76 0.61 -19.75 -12.86
N VAL A 77 0.49 -18.42 -12.98
CA VAL A 77 0.89 -17.48 -11.91
C VAL A 77 0.02 -17.67 -10.66
N LEU A 78 -1.28 -17.88 -10.81
CA LEU A 78 -2.19 -18.16 -9.69
C LEU A 78 -1.86 -19.48 -8.98
N ASP A 79 -1.58 -20.55 -9.72
CA ASP A 79 -1.19 -21.83 -9.13
C ASP A 79 0.15 -21.74 -8.42
N LEU A 80 1.09 -20.97 -8.97
CA LEU A 80 2.35 -20.68 -8.30
C LEU A 80 2.14 -19.85 -7.02
N PHE A 81 1.29 -18.83 -7.07
CA PHE A 81 0.93 -18.02 -5.91
C PHE A 81 0.38 -18.88 -4.76
N ARG A 82 -0.53 -19.80 -5.06
CA ARG A 82 -1.08 -20.73 -4.06
C ARG A 82 0.00 -21.59 -3.43
N THR A 83 0.90 -22.13 -4.25
CA THR A 83 2.00 -22.99 -3.79
C THR A 83 2.93 -22.23 -2.85
N VAL A 84 3.46 -21.09 -3.31
CA VAL A 84 4.39 -20.26 -2.52
C VAL A 84 3.73 -19.73 -1.25
N SER A 85 2.47 -19.29 -1.33
CA SER A 85 1.73 -18.82 -0.15
C SER A 85 1.55 -19.92 0.89
N ALA A 86 1.22 -21.14 0.47
CA ALA A 86 1.08 -22.27 1.40
C ALA A 86 2.40 -22.61 2.11
N GLU A 87 3.52 -22.60 1.38
CA GLU A 87 4.85 -22.82 1.95
C GLU A 87 5.24 -21.71 2.94
N ARG A 88 5.00 -20.45 2.58
CA ARG A 88 5.26 -19.29 3.44
C ARG A 88 4.45 -19.30 4.72
N LEU A 89 3.16 -19.61 4.62
CA LEU A 89 2.30 -19.76 5.79
C LEU A 89 2.78 -20.91 6.68
N GLY A 90 3.23 -22.02 6.09
CA GLY A 90 3.89 -23.10 6.83
C GLY A 90 5.13 -22.64 7.60
N GLN A 91 6.00 -21.85 6.95
CA GLN A 91 7.19 -21.27 7.59
C GLN A 91 6.84 -20.31 8.72
N LEU A 92 5.84 -19.45 8.54
CA LEU A 92 5.35 -18.53 9.58
C LEU A 92 4.75 -19.28 10.78
N HIS A 93 3.95 -20.33 10.54
CA HIS A 93 3.38 -21.14 11.62
C HIS A 93 4.45 -21.93 12.41
N ALA A 94 5.56 -22.31 11.78
CA ALA A 94 6.65 -23.02 12.41
C ALA A 94 7.64 -22.09 13.13
N MET A 95 7.57 -20.77 12.90
CA MET A 95 8.50 -19.79 13.42
C MET A 95 8.33 -19.62 14.94
N SER A 96 9.45 -19.64 15.66
CA SER A 96 9.46 -19.37 17.10
C SER A 96 9.24 -17.88 17.40
N GLU A 97 8.90 -17.57 18.64
CA GLU A 97 8.80 -16.18 19.11
C GLU A 97 10.13 -15.43 18.98
N GLU A 98 11.25 -16.10 19.22
CA GLU A 98 12.59 -15.52 19.05
C GLU A 98 12.85 -15.14 17.58
N GLU A 99 12.50 -16.02 16.64
CA GLU A 99 12.70 -15.78 15.22
C GLU A 99 11.78 -14.67 14.68
N ILE A 100 10.50 -14.68 15.05
CA ILE A 100 9.54 -13.68 14.55
C ILE A 100 9.79 -12.28 15.13
N LEU A 101 10.41 -12.19 16.32
CA LEU A 101 10.80 -10.92 16.95
C LEU A 101 12.24 -10.49 16.63
N LYS A 102 13.01 -11.33 15.93
CA LYS A 102 14.38 -11.01 15.54
C LYS A 102 14.42 -9.76 14.66
N VAL A 103 15.26 -8.80 15.04
CA VAL A 103 15.50 -7.58 14.25
C VAL A 103 16.36 -7.91 13.04
N GLY A 104 15.93 -7.44 11.87
CA GLY A 104 16.65 -7.59 10.62
C GLY A 104 16.26 -6.52 9.61
N TRP A 105 16.83 -6.63 8.41
CA TRP A 105 16.55 -5.70 7.31
C TRP A 105 15.07 -5.78 6.86
N SER A 106 14.48 -4.63 6.54
CA SER A 106 13.19 -4.52 5.87
C SER A 106 13.13 -3.25 5.00
N PRO A 107 12.11 -3.10 4.12
CA PRO A 107 11.89 -1.88 3.35
C PRO A 107 11.64 -0.61 4.20
N VAL A 108 11.24 -0.77 5.47
CA VAL A 108 10.99 0.33 6.40
C VAL A 108 12.14 0.53 7.41
N GLY A 109 13.30 -0.08 7.15
CA GLY A 109 14.49 -0.03 8.02
C GLY A 109 14.73 -1.32 8.80
N GLU A 110 15.66 -1.29 9.76
CA GLU A 110 15.92 -2.44 10.64
C GLU A 110 14.83 -2.56 11.70
N VAL A 111 14.01 -3.61 11.61
CA VAL A 111 12.84 -3.83 12.47
C VAL A 111 12.68 -5.32 12.79
N PRO A 112 11.93 -5.69 13.84
CA PRO A 112 11.53 -7.08 14.05
C PRO A 112 10.86 -7.68 12.81
N TYR A 113 11.10 -8.95 12.50
CA TYR A 113 10.49 -9.62 11.36
C TYR A 113 8.95 -9.48 11.34
N LEU A 114 8.31 -9.55 12.51
CA LEU A 114 6.88 -9.29 12.68
C LEU A 114 6.44 -7.93 12.13
N ARG A 115 7.22 -6.87 12.37
CA ARG A 115 6.90 -5.53 11.85
C ARG A 115 6.94 -5.49 10.33
N PHE A 116 7.88 -6.22 9.72
CA PHE A 116 7.91 -6.37 8.26
C PHE A 116 6.68 -7.15 7.77
N MET A 117 6.22 -8.18 8.49
CA MET A 117 4.99 -8.90 8.12
C MET A 117 3.75 -8.00 8.15
N HIS A 118 3.67 -6.98 9.02
CA HIS A 118 2.60 -5.98 8.95
C HIS A 118 2.67 -5.15 7.66
N VAL A 119 3.86 -4.73 7.23
CA VAL A 119 4.06 -4.07 5.92
C VAL A 119 3.62 -5.00 4.79
N ARG A 120 3.92 -6.31 4.89
CA ARG A 120 3.50 -7.30 3.88
C ARG A 120 1.99 -7.42 3.75
N VAL A 121 1.24 -7.31 4.84
CA VAL A 121 -0.23 -7.28 4.80
C VAL A 121 -0.72 -6.03 4.06
N TYR A 122 -0.19 -4.85 4.38
CA TYR A 122 -0.53 -3.61 3.67
C TYR A 122 -0.19 -3.69 2.18
N ASP A 123 1.03 -4.11 1.83
CA ASP A 123 1.48 -4.24 0.44
C ASP A 123 0.58 -5.21 -0.36
N SER A 124 0.29 -6.38 0.21
CA SER A 124 -0.57 -7.37 -0.43
C SER A 124 -2.00 -6.87 -0.60
N TRP A 125 -2.53 -6.14 0.39
CA TRP A 125 -3.87 -5.57 0.33
C TRP A 125 -3.96 -4.46 -0.73
N LEU A 126 -3.00 -3.52 -0.75
CA LEU A 126 -3.00 -2.40 -1.68
C LEU A 126 -2.89 -2.88 -3.13
N HIS A 127 -1.98 -3.83 -3.40
CA HIS A 127 -1.81 -4.39 -4.74
C HIS A 127 -3.05 -5.14 -5.24
N LEU A 128 -3.89 -5.69 -4.34
CA LEU A 128 -5.15 -6.30 -4.74
C LEU A 128 -6.16 -5.24 -5.18
N GLU A 129 -6.26 -4.14 -4.43
CA GLU A 129 -7.12 -3.01 -4.79
C GLU A 129 -6.64 -2.31 -6.08
N ASP A 130 -5.33 -2.27 -6.30
CA ASP A 130 -4.72 -1.78 -7.55
C ASP A 130 -5.12 -2.59 -8.78
N CYS A 131 -5.54 -3.85 -8.59
CA CYS A 131 -6.03 -4.73 -9.64
C CYS A 131 -7.56 -4.72 -9.77
N ARG A 132 -8.29 -4.66 -8.64
CA ARG A 132 -9.77 -4.63 -8.64
C ARG A 132 -10.33 -3.44 -9.40
N ALA A 133 -9.81 -2.25 -9.13
CA ALA A 133 -10.42 -1.03 -9.64
C ALA A 133 -10.35 -0.89 -11.17
N PRO A 134 -9.22 -1.16 -11.87
CA PRO A 134 -9.19 -1.14 -13.34
C PRO A 134 -10.10 -2.15 -14.01
N LEU A 135 -10.41 -3.27 -13.33
CA LEU A 135 -11.36 -4.29 -13.79
C LEU A 135 -12.82 -3.94 -13.46
N GLY A 136 -13.07 -2.82 -12.76
CA GLY A 136 -14.42 -2.45 -12.31
C GLY A 136 -14.98 -3.40 -11.25
N HIS A 137 -14.12 -4.16 -10.57
CA HIS A 137 -14.51 -5.04 -9.47
C HIS A 137 -14.73 -4.22 -8.19
N GLU A 138 -15.69 -4.66 -7.38
CA GLU A 138 -15.95 -4.05 -6.07
C GLU A 138 -14.70 -4.08 -5.17
N PRO A 139 -14.42 -3.00 -4.42
CA PRO A 139 -13.28 -2.94 -3.53
C PRO A 139 -13.50 -3.81 -2.28
N SER A 140 -12.44 -4.02 -1.48
CA SER A 140 -12.55 -4.79 -0.23
C SER A 140 -13.68 -4.26 0.68
N ILE A 141 -14.49 -5.19 1.23
CA ILE A 141 -15.53 -4.87 2.21
C ILE A 141 -14.98 -4.63 3.64
N GLY A 142 -13.65 -4.64 3.80
CA GLY A 142 -12.97 -4.41 5.07
C GLY A 142 -12.40 -5.66 5.72
N GLY A 143 -12.44 -5.72 7.05
CA GLY A 143 -11.85 -6.80 7.85
C GLY A 143 -10.43 -6.51 8.30
N VAL A 144 -9.77 -7.55 8.82
CA VAL A 144 -8.45 -7.42 9.47
C VAL A 144 -7.38 -6.86 8.50
N PRO A 145 -7.25 -7.32 7.25
CA PRO A 145 -6.24 -6.77 6.33
C PRO A 145 -6.45 -5.29 6.01
N ALA A 146 -7.71 -4.87 5.81
CA ALA A 146 -8.03 -3.46 5.54
C ALA A 146 -7.72 -2.58 6.77
N ARG A 147 -8.05 -3.05 7.98
CA ARG A 147 -7.67 -2.36 9.23
C ARG A 147 -6.16 -2.23 9.35
N MET A 148 -5.42 -3.31 9.15
CA MET A 148 -3.96 -3.31 9.20
C MET A 148 -3.34 -2.38 8.14
N ALA A 149 -3.94 -2.30 6.94
CA ALA A 149 -3.51 -1.37 5.90
C ALA A 149 -3.68 0.10 6.34
N VAL A 150 -4.82 0.45 6.95
CA VAL A 150 -5.01 1.80 7.51
C VAL A 150 -4.05 2.05 8.67
N ASP A 151 -3.90 1.12 9.61
CA ASP A 151 -2.98 1.24 10.73
C ASP A 151 -1.54 1.47 10.25
N GLU A 152 -1.10 0.74 9.21
CA GLU A 152 0.22 0.89 8.60
C GLU A 152 0.44 2.31 8.08
N VAL A 153 -0.50 2.86 7.29
CA VAL A 153 -0.41 4.23 6.79
C VAL A 153 -0.52 5.25 7.93
N THR A 154 -1.33 4.98 8.95
CA THR A 154 -1.41 5.81 10.16
C THR A 154 -0.07 5.90 10.88
N THR A 155 0.73 4.82 10.94
CA THR A 155 2.09 4.90 11.51
C THR A 155 3.00 5.86 10.74
N ALA A 156 2.77 6.04 9.44
CA ALA A 156 3.50 6.98 8.59
C ALA A 156 2.84 8.37 8.49
N ALA A 157 1.65 8.57 9.09
CA ALA A 157 0.85 9.78 8.88
C ALA A 157 1.57 11.08 9.26
N GLY A 158 2.41 11.06 10.30
CA GLY A 158 3.27 12.22 10.62
C GLY A 158 4.20 12.60 9.46
N PHE A 159 4.87 11.62 8.84
CA PHE A 159 5.71 11.85 7.66
C PHE A 159 4.89 12.26 6.43
N VAL A 160 3.75 11.61 6.20
CA VAL A 160 2.84 11.95 5.10
C VAL A 160 2.38 13.41 5.22
N ILE A 161 1.80 13.78 6.36
CA ILE A 161 1.21 15.09 6.58
C ILE A 161 2.28 16.19 6.67
N GLY A 162 3.31 16.00 7.48
CA GLY A 162 4.32 17.04 7.71
C GLY A 162 5.30 17.23 6.55
N LYS A 163 5.68 16.15 5.85
CA LYS A 163 6.74 16.21 4.83
C LYS A 163 6.24 16.03 3.40
N LYS A 164 5.31 15.11 3.14
CA LYS A 164 4.79 14.90 1.78
C LYS A 164 3.76 15.95 1.43
N ALA A 165 2.74 16.08 2.27
CA ALA A 165 1.65 17.03 2.10
C ALA A 165 2.05 18.47 2.45
N GLY A 166 3.20 18.68 3.11
CA GLY A 166 3.78 19.99 3.33
C GLY A 166 3.05 20.84 4.38
N ALA A 167 2.38 20.23 5.36
CA ALA A 167 1.75 20.96 6.44
C ALA A 167 2.79 21.80 7.23
N PRO A 168 2.59 23.12 7.39
CA PRO A 168 3.56 23.99 8.07
C PRO A 168 3.60 23.76 9.59
N GLU A 169 4.69 24.20 10.23
CA GLU A 169 4.81 24.23 11.69
C GLU A 169 3.65 25.02 12.31
N GLY A 170 3.06 24.47 13.38
CA GLY A 170 1.87 24.99 14.05
C GLY A 170 0.54 24.42 13.55
N SER A 171 0.54 23.63 12.47
CA SER A 171 -0.69 23.01 11.93
C SER A 171 -1.21 21.86 12.80
N ARG A 172 -2.54 21.78 12.87
CA ARG A 172 -3.30 20.62 13.36
C ARG A 172 -4.13 20.07 12.22
N VAL A 173 -3.89 18.83 11.81
CA VAL A 173 -4.51 18.24 10.62
C VAL A 173 -5.32 17.02 11.03
N GLU A 174 -6.62 17.07 10.78
CA GLU A 174 -7.54 15.95 10.98
C GLU A 174 -7.85 15.26 9.64
N VAL A 175 -7.75 13.94 9.61
CA VAL A 175 -8.21 13.12 8.49
C VAL A 175 -9.30 12.19 9.00
N THR A 176 -10.53 12.42 8.57
CA THR A 176 -11.67 11.55 8.88
C THR A 176 -11.83 10.48 7.79
N LEU A 177 -11.70 9.22 8.18
CA LEU A 177 -11.87 8.07 7.31
C LEU A 177 -13.27 7.47 7.48
N THR A 178 -13.88 7.12 6.36
CA THR A 178 -15.19 6.47 6.29
C THR A 178 -15.14 5.18 5.47
N GLY A 179 -16.23 4.42 5.45
CA GLY A 179 -16.34 3.18 4.66
C GLY A 179 -15.99 1.94 5.50
N PRO A 180 -15.28 0.94 4.93
CA PRO A 180 -15.04 -0.33 5.61
C PRO A 180 -14.12 -0.20 6.83
N VAL A 181 -13.30 0.85 6.86
CA VAL A 181 -12.52 1.25 8.03
C VAL A 181 -12.83 2.71 8.35
N SER A 182 -13.52 2.95 9.46
CA SER A 182 -13.81 4.30 9.94
C SER A 182 -12.92 4.62 11.14
N GLU A 183 -12.25 5.77 11.08
CA GLU A 183 -11.44 6.33 12.17
C GLU A 183 -11.14 7.81 11.91
N VAL A 184 -10.50 8.46 12.88
CA VAL A 184 -10.01 9.82 12.73
C VAL A 184 -8.52 9.84 13.04
N VAL A 185 -7.69 10.20 12.06
CA VAL A 185 -6.25 10.37 12.22
C VAL A 185 -5.95 11.84 12.49
N ARG A 186 -5.24 12.13 13.58
CA ARG A 186 -4.89 13.49 13.98
C ARG A 186 -3.40 13.67 13.99
N VAL A 187 -2.90 14.68 13.28
CA VAL A 187 -1.47 15.00 13.23
C VAL A 187 -1.26 16.43 13.69
N VAL A 188 -0.35 16.62 14.64
CA VAL A 188 0.18 17.94 15.01
C VAL A 188 1.55 18.12 14.37
N VAL A 189 1.80 19.31 13.82
CA VAL A 189 3.10 19.69 13.25
C VAL A 189 3.76 20.70 14.18
N GLU A 190 4.75 20.26 14.93
CA GLU A 190 5.64 21.12 15.71
C GLU A 190 7.01 21.16 15.00
N ASP A 191 8.10 20.89 15.71
CA ASP A 191 9.42 20.64 15.11
C ASP A 191 9.39 19.38 14.21
N ARG A 192 8.55 18.41 14.57
CA ARG A 192 8.22 17.22 13.79
C ARG A 192 6.73 16.93 13.85
N ALA A 193 6.20 16.50 12.71
CA ALA A 193 4.84 16.01 12.63
C ALA A 193 4.68 14.65 13.31
N ARG A 194 3.68 14.52 14.19
CA ARG A 194 3.37 13.28 14.91
C ARG A 194 1.87 13.06 15.05
N VAL A 195 1.46 11.80 15.10
CA VAL A 195 0.08 11.41 15.38
C VAL A 195 -0.23 11.66 16.87
N VAL A 196 -1.43 12.13 17.17
CA VAL A 196 -1.93 12.38 18.53
C VAL A 196 -3.37 11.85 18.69
N ASP A 197 -3.79 11.59 19.92
CA ASP A 197 -5.17 11.14 20.19
C ASP A 197 -6.17 12.30 20.12
N GLU A 198 -5.77 13.48 20.58
CA GLU A 198 -6.60 14.69 20.66
C GLU A 198 -5.80 15.96 20.33
N PHE A 199 -6.51 17.03 19.97
CA PHE A 199 -5.93 18.35 19.76
C PHE A 199 -6.18 19.28 20.95
N ASP A 200 -5.22 20.14 21.24
CA ASP A 200 -5.44 21.34 22.05
C ASP A 200 -5.90 22.50 21.14
N GLY A 201 -7.17 22.42 20.71
CA GLY A 201 -7.82 23.42 19.85
C GLY A 201 -8.35 22.87 18.52
N GLU A 202 -8.95 23.75 17.71
CA GLU A 202 -9.57 23.37 16.43
C GLU A 202 -8.52 22.97 15.37
N PRO A 203 -8.85 22.00 14.48
CA PRO A 203 -7.99 21.64 13.36
C PRO A 203 -7.78 22.84 12.43
N THR A 204 -6.54 23.02 11.98
CA THR A 204 -6.18 23.98 10.93
C THR A 204 -6.71 23.52 9.58
N VAL A 205 -6.63 22.21 9.33
CA VAL A 205 -7.08 21.55 8.09
C VAL A 205 -7.85 20.29 8.46
N THR A 206 -8.93 20.04 7.75
CA THR A 206 -9.66 18.77 7.80
C THR A 206 -9.76 18.17 6.40
N LEU A 207 -9.44 16.88 6.28
CA LEU A 207 -9.73 16.07 5.10
C LEU A 207 -10.73 14.99 5.50
N ALA A 208 -11.75 14.73 4.69
CA ALA A 208 -12.63 13.58 4.91
C ALA A 208 -12.78 12.78 3.61
N MET A 209 -12.58 11.47 3.69
CA MET A 209 -12.60 10.56 2.53
C MET A 209 -12.88 9.12 2.96
N SER A 210 -13.05 8.20 2.01
CA SER A 210 -13.11 6.77 2.34
C SER A 210 -11.74 6.23 2.72
N SER A 211 -11.67 5.16 3.52
CA SER A 211 -10.40 4.48 3.81
C SER A 211 -9.72 3.94 2.55
N HIS A 212 -10.50 3.60 1.51
CA HIS A 212 -9.99 3.19 0.20
C HIS A 212 -9.29 4.33 -0.51
N ASP A 213 -9.92 5.51 -0.55
CA ASP A 213 -9.33 6.69 -1.17
C ASP A 213 -8.08 7.14 -0.41
N TRP A 214 -8.10 7.09 0.93
CA TRP A 214 -6.93 7.39 1.76
C TRP A 214 -5.73 6.49 1.42
N LEU A 215 -5.95 5.17 1.35
CA LEU A 215 -4.91 4.20 1.02
C LEU A 215 -4.44 4.33 -0.43
N ALA A 216 -5.34 4.62 -1.37
CA ALA A 216 -4.98 4.84 -2.77
C ALA A 216 -4.20 6.15 -2.98
N LEU A 217 -4.56 7.24 -2.30
CA LEU A 217 -3.89 8.54 -2.40
C LEU A 217 -2.51 8.53 -1.75
N THR A 218 -2.42 7.99 -0.53
CA THR A 218 -1.13 7.81 0.15
C THR A 218 -0.25 6.78 -0.57
N GLY A 219 -0.89 5.80 -1.22
CA GLY A 219 -0.29 4.84 -2.14
C GLY A 219 0.22 5.43 -3.47
N GLY A 220 -0.17 6.66 -3.81
CA GLY A 220 0.13 7.27 -5.12
C GLY A 220 -0.54 6.57 -6.31
N ARG A 221 -1.68 5.90 -6.08
CA ARG A 221 -2.34 5.00 -7.04
C ARG A 221 -3.43 5.67 -7.87
N ILE A 222 -3.90 6.83 -7.44
CA ILE A 222 -4.96 7.59 -8.13
C ILE A 222 -4.63 9.08 -8.14
N ASP A 223 -5.14 9.78 -9.16
CA ASP A 223 -5.08 11.23 -9.22
C ASP A 223 -6.01 11.82 -8.14
N PRO A 224 -5.51 12.67 -7.22
CA PRO A 224 -6.33 13.36 -6.22
C PRO A 224 -7.36 14.30 -6.83
N LYS A 225 -7.06 14.92 -7.97
CA LYS A 225 -7.88 16.02 -8.49
C LYS A 225 -9.34 15.64 -8.73
N PRO A 226 -9.68 14.54 -9.41
CA PRO A 226 -11.07 14.13 -9.59
C PRO A 226 -11.82 13.90 -8.28
N LEU A 227 -11.16 13.37 -7.25
CA LEU A 227 -11.78 13.09 -5.94
C LEU A 227 -12.09 14.37 -5.17
N VAL A 228 -11.26 15.39 -5.31
CA VAL A 228 -11.52 16.72 -4.74
C VAL A 228 -12.63 17.41 -5.53
N ASP A 229 -12.54 17.41 -6.86
CA ASP A 229 -13.51 18.08 -7.75
C ASP A 229 -14.94 17.51 -7.60
N ASP A 230 -15.09 16.21 -7.33
CA ASP A 230 -16.39 15.55 -7.12
C ASP A 230 -16.83 15.43 -5.65
N GLY A 231 -16.01 15.90 -4.71
CA GLY A 231 -16.33 15.95 -3.28
C GLY A 231 -16.16 14.64 -2.52
N ARG A 232 -15.60 13.57 -3.13
CA ARG A 232 -15.20 12.36 -2.40
C ARG A 232 -14.08 12.61 -1.39
N VAL A 233 -13.25 13.60 -1.65
CA VAL A 233 -12.33 14.19 -0.66
C VAL A 233 -12.91 15.55 -0.26
N ALA A 234 -13.56 15.60 0.89
CA ALA A 234 -14.08 16.84 1.44
C ALA A 234 -12.96 17.59 2.17
N LEU A 235 -12.85 18.89 1.86
CA LEU A 235 -11.85 19.81 2.41
C LEU A 235 -12.49 20.75 3.43
N GLY A 236 -11.77 21.10 4.49
CA GLY A 236 -12.22 22.08 5.48
C GLY A 236 -11.05 22.72 6.24
N GLY A 237 -11.37 23.77 7.01
CA GLY A 237 -10.37 24.64 7.62
C GLY A 237 -9.77 25.60 6.59
N ASP A 238 -8.44 25.69 6.55
CA ASP A 238 -7.71 26.38 5.48
C ASP A 238 -7.82 25.60 4.17
N LEU A 239 -8.68 26.07 3.26
CA LEU A 239 -9.00 25.35 2.01
C LEU A 239 -7.83 25.32 1.02
N GLU A 240 -7.00 26.36 0.98
CA GLU A 240 -5.84 26.40 0.08
C GLU A 240 -4.81 25.36 0.52
N LEU A 241 -4.54 25.30 1.83
CA LEU A 241 -3.68 24.28 2.40
C LEU A 241 -4.30 22.88 2.29
N ALA A 242 -5.60 22.73 2.53
CA ALA A 242 -6.30 21.44 2.41
C ALA A 242 -6.21 20.87 0.99
N GLU A 243 -6.44 21.71 -0.03
CA GLU A 243 -6.31 21.32 -1.44
C GLU A 243 -4.86 20.97 -1.77
N HIS A 244 -3.89 21.79 -1.35
CA HIS A 244 -2.47 21.46 -1.52
C HIS A 244 -2.12 20.10 -0.91
N MET A 245 -2.55 19.86 0.32
CA MET A 245 -2.26 18.64 1.05
C MET A 245 -2.90 17.41 0.39
N ALA A 246 -4.18 17.49 0.00
CA ALA A 246 -4.88 16.42 -0.69
C ALA A 246 -4.17 15.99 -1.99
N ASN A 247 -3.52 16.95 -2.67
CA ASN A 247 -2.75 16.69 -3.89
C ASN A 247 -1.35 16.08 -3.65
N ASN A 248 -0.87 16.03 -2.41
CA ASN A 248 0.52 15.68 -2.08
C ASN A 248 0.65 14.58 -0.99
N LEU A 249 -0.33 13.69 -0.88
CA LEU A 249 -0.33 12.61 0.12
C LEU A 249 0.58 11.42 -0.21
N ALA A 250 0.96 11.23 -1.47
CA ALA A 250 1.68 10.03 -1.92
C ALA A 250 3.07 9.89 -1.27
N PHE A 251 3.32 8.75 -0.63
CA PHE A 251 4.60 8.47 0.05
C PHE A 251 5.24 7.14 -0.31
N THR A 252 4.45 6.19 -0.80
CA THR A 252 4.95 4.95 -1.40
C THR A 252 5.38 5.18 -2.84
N ILE A 253 6.06 4.18 -3.42
CA ILE A 253 6.64 4.24 -4.76
C ILE A 253 5.76 3.47 -5.76
#